data_AF-A0A0C4DKY8-F1
#
_entry.id   AF-A0A0C4DKY8-F1
#
_cell.length_a   1.000
_cell.length_b   1.000
_cell.length_c   1.000
_cell.angle_alpha   90.00
_cell.angle_beta   90.00
_cell.angle_gamma   90.00
#
_symmetry.space_group_name_H-M   'P 1'
#
loop_
_entity.id
_entity.type
_entity.pdbx_description
1 polymer ?
#
loop_
_entity_poly.entity_id
_entity_poly.type
_entity_poly.pdbx_seq_one_letter_code
_entity_poly.pdbx_strand_id
1 'polypeptide(L)'
;MADLWNAGWHCSTCYRTVADVLRKMASFSHVPLNQEVFRDPNRIADRVRRGKDIWDRDGEFYDFVPNNTDMPPFLLAHPERFGYLLNRTGESAGFEDYPP
;
A
#
# COMPACT_ATOMS: atom_id res chain seq x y z
N MET A 1 5.79 13.79 25.62
CA MET A 1 5.10 13.33 24.40
C MET A 1 5.24 14.44 23.39
N ALA A 2 5.68 14.14 22.17
CA ALA A 2 5.73 15.11 21.11
C ALA A 2 4.48 14.92 20.27
N ASP A 3 3.59 15.92 20.24
CA ASP A 3 2.40 15.86 19.40
C ASP A 3 2.64 16.67 18.13
N LEU A 4 2.31 16.07 16.99
CA LEU A 4 2.43 16.68 15.66
C LEU A 4 1.04 17.15 15.20
N TRP A 5 0.57 18.27 15.77
CA TRP A 5 -0.77 18.83 15.49
C TRP A 5 -1.10 19.07 14.01
N ASN A 6 -0.08 19.19 13.14
CA ASN A 6 -0.22 19.36 11.70
C ASN A 6 0.55 18.31 10.89
N ALA A 7 0.89 17.15 11.48
CA ALA A 7 1.39 16.05 10.64
C ALA A 7 0.28 15.58 9.71
N GLY A 8 0.61 15.47 8.43
CA GLY A 8 -0.26 14.87 7.44
C GLY A 8 -0.08 13.36 7.35
N TRP A 9 -0.93 12.74 6.54
CA TRP A 9 -0.82 11.34 6.17
C TRP A 9 0.38 11.13 5.25
N HIS A 10 1.25 10.19 5.61
CA HIS A 10 2.30 9.69 4.73
C HIS A 10 1.94 8.29 4.26
N CYS A 11 2.08 8.02 2.96
CA CYS A 11 2.02 6.67 2.45
C CYS A 11 3.12 6.42 1.41
N SER A 12 3.92 5.38 1.62
CA SER A 12 5.06 5.06 0.76
C SER A 12 4.69 4.18 -0.43
N THR A 13 3.58 3.45 -0.39
CA THR A 13 3.17 2.47 -1.43
C THR A 13 1.67 2.49 -1.72
N CYS A 14 1.08 3.69 -1.74
CA CYS A 14 -0.34 3.93 -2.02
C CYS A 14 -0.63 4.06 -3.53
N TYR A 15 -0.33 3.01 -4.30
CA TYR A 15 -0.47 3.05 -5.76
C TYR A 15 -1.75 2.38 -6.26
N ARG A 16 -2.31 2.90 -7.35
CA ARG A 16 -3.56 2.41 -7.95
C ARG A 16 -3.39 1.07 -8.67
N THR A 17 -2.21 0.81 -9.20
CA THR A 17 -1.90 -0.38 -9.98
C THR A 17 -0.67 -1.10 -9.45
N VAL A 18 -0.57 -2.41 -9.67
CA VAL A 18 0.64 -3.20 -9.44
C VAL A 18 1.76 -2.69 -10.35
N ALA A 19 1.45 -2.30 -11.58
CA ALA A 19 2.42 -1.69 -12.49
C ALA A 19 3.09 -0.43 -11.90
N ASP A 20 2.34 0.42 -11.20
CA ASP A 20 2.89 1.58 -10.50
C ASP A 20 3.83 1.18 -9.34
N VAL A 21 3.46 0.14 -8.57
CA VAL A 21 4.32 -0.41 -7.50
C VAL A 21 5.64 -0.91 -8.09
N LEU A 22 5.58 -1.71 -9.16
CA LEU A 22 6.76 -2.25 -9.83
C LEU A 22 7.66 -1.17 -10.42
N ARG A 23 7.07 -0.10 -10.96
CA ARG A 23 7.80 1.07 -11.44
C ARG A 23 8.52 1.79 -10.30
N LYS A 24 7.86 1.97 -9.16
CA LYS A 24 8.48 2.54 -7.97
C LYS A 24 9.62 1.66 -7.47
N MET A 25 9.43 0.35 -7.38
CA MET A 25 10.48 -0.59 -6.98
C MET A 25 11.68 -0.56 -7.93
N ALA A 26 11.45 -0.41 -9.24
CA ALA A 26 12.54 -0.29 -10.23
C ALA A 26 13.41 0.95 -10.00
N SER A 27 12.92 1.98 -9.32
CA SER A 27 13.69 3.17 -8.98
C SER A 27 14.50 3.04 -7.67
N PHE A 28 14.49 1.89 -7.01
CA PHE A 28 15.21 1.71 -5.74
C PHE A 28 16.70 1.51 -6.00
N SER A 29 17.54 2.40 -5.45
CA SER A 29 19.00 2.23 -5.46
C SER A 29 19.48 1.12 -4.51
N HIS A 30 18.64 0.71 -3.56
CA HIS A 30 18.91 -0.43 -2.67
C HIS A 30 18.63 -1.74 -3.40
N VAL A 31 19.66 -2.29 -4.07
CA VAL A 31 19.60 -3.56 -4.83
C VAL A 31 18.92 -4.69 -4.05
N PRO A 32 19.16 -4.90 -2.73
CA PRO A 32 18.50 -5.97 -1.98
C PRO A 32 16.97 -5.87 -1.97
N LEU A 33 16.42 -4.66 -2.06
CA LEU A 33 14.97 -4.41 -2.04
C LEU A 33 14.34 -4.45 -3.45
N ASN A 34 15.15 -4.65 -4.48
CA ASN A 34 14.72 -4.67 -5.88
C ASN A 34 14.95 -6.04 -6.55
N GLN A 35 15.09 -7.10 -5.75
CA GLN A 35 15.24 -8.46 -6.24
C GLN A 35 13.94 -8.98 -6.86
N GLU A 36 14.05 -9.89 -7.83
CA GLU A 36 12.92 -10.44 -8.59
C GLU A 36 11.85 -11.09 -7.69
N VAL A 37 12.26 -11.72 -6.59
CA VAL A 37 11.34 -12.30 -5.60
C VAL A 37 10.32 -11.30 -5.05
N PHE A 38 10.67 -10.02 -4.94
CA PHE A 38 9.77 -8.98 -4.45
C PHE A 38 8.91 -8.36 -5.56
N ARG A 39 9.20 -8.67 -6.82
CA ARG A 39 8.59 -8.07 -8.01
C ARG A 39 7.48 -8.94 -8.62
N ASP A 40 7.13 -10.06 -7.98
CA ASP A 40 5.99 -10.89 -8.37
C ASP A 40 4.67 -10.16 -8.04
N PRO A 41 3.80 -9.87 -9.04
CA PRO A 41 2.48 -9.27 -8.84
C PRO A 41 1.62 -10.01 -7.80
N ASN A 42 1.65 -11.36 -7.79
CA ASN A 42 0.85 -12.15 -6.87
C ASN A 42 1.30 -11.96 -5.43
N ARG A 43 2.62 -11.94 -5.23
CA ARG A 43 3.20 -11.63 -3.94
C ARG A 43 2.82 -10.22 -3.49
N ILE A 44 2.95 -9.21 -4.34
CA ILE A 44 2.60 -7.82 -3.99
C ILE A 44 1.13 -7.75 -3.52
N ALA A 45 0.21 -8.33 -4.29
CA ALA A 45 -1.21 -8.34 -3.94
C ALA A 45 -1.50 -9.14 -2.64
N ASP A 46 -0.82 -10.26 -2.40
CA ASP A 46 -0.96 -11.04 -1.15
C ASP A 46 -0.50 -10.24 0.07
N ARG A 47 0.67 -9.59 -0.02
CA ARG A 47 1.24 -8.82 1.08
C ARG A 47 0.39 -7.60 1.41
N VAL A 48 -0.03 -6.85 0.39
CA VAL A 48 -0.87 -5.67 0.57
C VAL A 48 -2.22 -6.03 1.20
N ARG A 49 -2.92 -7.06 0.69
CA ARG A 49 -4.26 -7.41 1.22
C ARG A 49 -4.23 -7.94 2.65
N ARG A 50 -3.09 -8.49 3.07
CA ARG A 50 -2.88 -9.07 4.40
C ARG A 50 -2.17 -8.11 5.36
N GLY A 51 -1.87 -6.87 4.95
CA GLY A 51 -1.13 -5.93 5.79
C GLY A 51 0.26 -6.42 6.16
N LYS A 52 0.98 -7.06 5.23
CA LYS A 52 2.36 -7.54 5.43
C LYS A 52 3.35 -6.66 4.66
N ASP A 53 4.59 -6.58 5.16
CA ASP A 53 5.68 -5.94 4.43
C ASP A 53 5.94 -6.65 3.08
N ILE A 54 6.12 -5.87 2.03
CA ILE A 54 6.40 -6.40 0.68
C ILE A 54 7.78 -7.07 0.64
N TRP A 55 8.73 -6.59 1.46
CA TRP A 55 10.13 -7.01 1.48
C TRP A 55 10.48 -8.02 2.57
N ASP A 56 9.53 -8.51 3.36
CA ASP A 56 9.78 -9.42 4.50
C ASP A 56 10.81 -8.87 5.51
N ARG A 57 10.86 -7.55 5.71
CA ARG A 57 11.81 -6.94 6.66
C ARG A 57 11.37 -7.19 8.10
N ASP A 58 12.31 -7.62 8.93
CA ASP A 58 12.08 -7.77 10.36
C ASP A 58 11.75 -6.41 11.00
N GLY A 59 10.73 -6.40 11.86
CA GLY A 59 10.28 -5.19 12.56
C GLY A 59 9.20 -4.38 11.83
N GLU A 60 8.86 -4.72 10.59
CA GLU A 60 7.83 -4.05 9.80
C GLU A 60 6.47 -4.76 9.97
N PHE A 61 5.79 -4.42 11.06
CA PHE A 61 4.47 -4.94 11.39
C PHE A 61 3.41 -3.87 11.14
N TYR A 62 2.27 -4.27 10.57
CA TYR A 62 1.17 -3.37 10.27
C TYR A 62 -0.13 -3.91 10.88
N ASP A 63 -0.89 -3.02 11.49
CA ASP A 63 -2.22 -3.33 12.00
C ASP A 63 -3.29 -2.93 10.97
N PHE A 64 -4.28 -3.81 10.79
CA PHE A 64 -5.46 -3.47 10.03
C PHE A 64 -6.43 -2.66 10.90
N VAL A 65 -6.79 -1.46 10.46
CA VAL A 65 -7.77 -0.61 11.12
C VAL A 65 -9.11 -0.71 10.37
N PRO A 66 -10.11 -1.46 10.90
CA PRO A 66 -11.41 -1.57 10.25
C PRO A 66 -12.16 -0.23 10.31
N ASN A 67 -12.88 0.11 9.24
CA ASN A 67 -13.68 1.35 9.14
C ASN A 67 -12.88 2.62 9.47
N ASN A 68 -11.62 2.71 9.00
CA ASN A 68 -10.77 3.86 9.30
C ASN A 68 -11.38 5.16 8.75
N THR A 69 -11.83 6.04 9.64
CA THR A 69 -12.30 7.40 9.32
C THR A 69 -11.23 8.46 9.49
N ASP A 70 -10.08 8.10 10.08
CA ASP A 70 -8.91 8.96 10.21
C ASP A 70 -8.12 8.86 8.89
N MET A 71 -8.57 9.63 7.90
CA MET A 71 -8.01 9.69 6.54
C MET A 71 -8.24 11.11 6.00
N PRO A 72 -7.47 11.57 4.98
CA PRO A 72 -7.73 12.87 4.36
C PRO A 72 -9.18 12.98 3.87
N PRO A 73 -9.95 14.03 4.26
CA PRO A 73 -11.38 14.13 3.94
C PRO A 73 -11.70 14.05 2.45
N PHE A 74 -10.79 14.51 1.60
CA PHE A 74 -10.92 14.44 0.15
C PHE A 74 -10.98 12.99 -0.38
N LEU A 75 -10.27 12.05 0.25
CA LEU A 75 -10.35 10.64 -0.14
C LEU A 75 -11.70 10.04 0.24
N LEU A 76 -12.20 10.37 1.44
CA LEU A 76 -13.48 9.89 1.95
C LEU A 76 -14.66 10.41 1.12
N ALA A 77 -14.58 11.64 0.61
CA ALA A 77 -15.61 12.24 -0.23
C ALA A 77 -15.65 11.69 -1.67
N HIS A 78 -14.61 11.00 -2.12
CA HIS A 78 -14.44 10.53 -3.51
C HIS A 78 -14.06 9.04 -3.61
N PRO A 79 -14.81 8.12 -2.99
CA PRO A 79 -14.49 6.70 -2.97
C PRO A 79 -14.51 6.05 -4.36
N GLU A 80 -15.30 6.58 -5.31
CA GLU A 80 -15.33 6.12 -6.70
C GLU A 80 -13.99 6.30 -7.42
N ARG A 81 -13.19 7.29 -7.00
CA ARG A 81 -11.88 7.59 -7.58
C ARG A 81 -10.73 7.04 -6.76
N PHE A 82 -10.90 6.96 -5.44
CA PHE A 82 -9.82 6.63 -4.49
C PHE A 82 -10.09 5.38 -3.66
N GLY A 83 -11.05 4.52 -4.06
CA GLY A 83 -11.38 3.29 -3.33
C GLY A 83 -10.17 2.41 -3.04
N TYR A 84 -9.19 2.37 -3.95
CA TYR A 84 -7.91 1.69 -3.75
C TYR A 84 -7.13 2.22 -2.53
N LEU A 85 -7.30 3.46 -2.09
CA LEU A 85 -6.66 3.99 -0.87
C LEU A 85 -7.46 3.72 0.40
N LEU A 86 -8.75 3.42 0.27
CA LEU A 86 -9.67 3.27 1.40
C LEU A 86 -9.79 1.82 1.85
N ASN A 87 -9.71 0.86 0.93
CA ASN A 87 -9.77 -0.56 1.26
C ASN A 87 -8.87 -1.40 0.33
N ARG A 88 -8.00 -2.20 0.96
CA ARG A 88 -7.02 -3.07 0.31
C ARG A 88 -7.21 -4.55 0.62
N THR A 89 -8.20 -4.94 1.42
CA THR A 89 -8.33 -6.32 1.92
C THR A 89 -9.03 -7.26 0.94
N GLY A 90 -9.60 -6.73 -0.15
CA GLY A 90 -10.27 -7.53 -1.19
C GLY A 90 -9.33 -8.42 -1.97
N GLU A 91 -9.89 -9.30 -2.80
CA GLU A 91 -9.11 -10.29 -3.55
C GLU A 91 -8.15 -9.62 -4.56
N SER A 92 -8.50 -8.46 -5.11
CA SER A 92 -7.59 -7.69 -5.97
C SER A 92 -6.54 -6.87 -5.21
N ALA A 93 -6.57 -6.90 -3.87
CA ALA A 93 -5.83 -5.99 -3.01
C ALA A 93 -6.07 -4.49 -3.32
N GLY A 94 -7.22 -4.16 -3.92
CA GLY A 94 -7.56 -2.80 -4.38
C GLY A 94 -6.76 -2.32 -5.60
N PHE A 95 -6.00 -3.18 -6.27
CA PHE A 95 -5.34 -2.83 -7.53
C PHE A 95 -6.31 -2.97 -8.71
N GLU A 96 -6.30 -2.01 -9.63
CA GLU A 96 -7.18 -2.02 -10.81
C GLU A 96 -6.70 -2.97 -11.92
N ASP A 97 -5.40 -3.28 -11.96
CA ASP A 97 -4.75 -4.14 -12.95
C ASP A 97 -4.44 -5.55 -12.42
N TYR A 98 -5.02 -5.94 -11.29
CA TYR A 98 -4.87 -7.26 -10.71
C TYR A 98 -6.24 -7.94 -10.60
N PRO A 99 -6.37 -9.22 -10.98
CA PRO A 99 -7.65 -9.92 -10.90
C PRO A 99 -8.24 -9.87 -9.48
N PRO A 100 -9.58 -9.79 -9.33
CA PRO A 100 -10.22 -10.20 -8.10
C PRO A 100 -9.89 -11.67 -7.86
#